data_AF-A0AAN8DZU2-F1
#
_entry.id   AF-A0AAN8DZU2-F1
#
_cell.length_a   1.000
_cell.length_b   1.000
_cell.length_c   1.000
_cell.angle_alpha   90.00
_cell.angle_beta   90.00
_cell.angle_gamma   90.00
#
_symmetry.space_group_name_H-M   'P 1'
#
loop_
_entity.id
_entity.type
_entity.pdbx_description
1 polymer ?
#
loop_
_entity_poly.entity_id
_entity_poly.type
_entity_poly.pdbx_seq_one_letter_code
_entity_poly.pdbx_strand_id
1 'polypeptide(L)'
;MSEQTLEYFWSRREIMKRDAAEVRWSHAVNSRSRLTEALTGPTHMIEADVVLRGRDPKEPIMAHPPDTDSDITLKEWLEKVKGCSKGIKLDFKSMEAVVPSVVLLEEMLTGPSCPLWINADILSGPGGKATPLEPQAFLSAVRTLPTHAVLSLGWTTGWTAGMDNAGYSWNMVRGMEEICRDLNHPVTFAVRAALLAHSLPPLTWLLQQAHRYTLTVWTGQEDTFILQDLLPYRKGFDVSRIYYDLPDSQRTELSMTPHDNN
;
A
#
# COMPACT_ATOMS: atom_id res chain seq x y z
N MET A 1 14.12 6.37 12.28
CA MET A 1 14.30 4.90 12.19
C MET A 1 14.46 4.55 10.71
N SER A 2 15.39 3.67 10.34
CA SER A 2 15.53 3.22 8.95
C SER A 2 14.30 2.44 8.52
N GLU A 3 13.78 2.74 7.34
CA GLU A 3 12.62 2.07 6.74
C GLU A 3 12.99 0.59 6.45
N GLN A 4 12.30 -0.34 7.13
CA GLN A 4 12.72 -1.74 7.17
C GLN A 4 12.53 -2.46 5.83
N THR A 5 11.57 -2.03 5.01
CA THR A 5 11.31 -2.63 3.69
C THR A 5 12.50 -2.43 2.76
N LEU A 6 13.01 -1.20 2.67
CA LEU A 6 14.18 -0.85 1.88
C LEU A 6 15.43 -1.52 2.42
N GLU A 7 15.62 -1.54 3.74
CA GLU A 7 16.78 -2.21 4.32
C GLU A 7 16.75 -3.73 4.05
N TYR A 8 15.57 -4.34 4.09
CA TYR A 8 15.37 -5.74 3.75
C TYR A 8 15.81 -6.04 2.31
N PHE A 9 15.31 -5.29 1.32
CA PHE A 9 15.66 -5.55 -0.08
C PHE A 9 17.10 -5.13 -0.42
N TRP A 10 17.59 -4.04 0.18
CA TRP A 10 18.94 -3.54 -0.06
C TRP A 10 20.01 -4.47 0.51
N SER A 11 19.85 -4.94 1.76
CA SER A 11 20.80 -5.88 2.38
C SER A 11 20.92 -7.21 1.63
N ARG A 12 19.88 -7.57 0.86
CA ARG A 12 19.80 -8.76 0.00
C ARG A 12 20.24 -8.51 -1.45
N ARG A 13 20.61 -7.26 -1.79
CA ARG A 13 20.99 -6.82 -3.14
C ARG A 13 19.87 -7.00 -4.17
N GLU A 14 18.62 -6.96 -3.74
CA GLU A 14 17.44 -6.98 -4.63
C GLU A 14 17.17 -5.58 -5.22
N ILE A 15 17.55 -4.53 -4.47
CA ILE A 15 17.62 -3.15 -4.96
C ILE A 15 19.07 -2.63 -4.86
N MET A 16 19.43 -1.70 -5.74
CA MET A 16 20.78 -1.12 -5.84
C MET A 16 20.98 0.03 -4.85
N LYS A 17 19.92 0.81 -4.60
CA LYS A 17 19.93 1.95 -3.70
C LYS A 17 18.78 1.85 -2.70
N ARG A 18 18.90 2.57 -1.57
CA ARG A 18 17.79 2.80 -0.63
C ARG A 18 16.79 3.82 -1.20
N ASP A 19 16.31 3.58 -2.42
CA ASP A 19 15.35 4.40 -3.15
C ASP A 19 14.02 3.63 -3.24
N ALA A 20 12.95 4.20 -2.72
CA ALA A 20 11.62 3.60 -2.72
C ALA A 20 11.06 3.37 -4.14
N ALA A 21 11.57 4.08 -5.16
CA ALA A 21 11.23 3.84 -6.56
C ALA A 21 11.84 2.56 -7.15
N GLU A 22 12.87 1.99 -6.54
CA GLU A 22 13.44 0.70 -6.97
C GLU A 22 12.62 -0.50 -6.50
N VAL A 23 11.73 -0.33 -5.51
CA VAL A 23 10.81 -1.38 -5.06
C VAL A 23 9.76 -1.64 -6.15
N ARG A 24 9.65 -2.91 -6.54
CA ARG A 24 8.76 -3.38 -7.62
C ARG A 24 7.54 -4.02 -7.01
N TRP A 25 6.38 -3.76 -7.59
CA TRP A 25 5.10 -4.17 -7.05
C TRP A 25 4.36 -5.07 -8.04
N SER A 26 3.76 -6.14 -7.55
CA SER A 26 2.70 -6.85 -8.26
C SER A 26 1.40 -6.51 -7.56
N HIS A 27 0.56 -5.75 -8.26
CA HIS A 27 -0.74 -5.27 -7.78
C HIS A 27 -1.85 -6.29 -8.05
N ALA A 28 -2.85 -6.33 -7.16
CA ALA A 28 -4.07 -7.14 -7.26
C ALA A 28 -3.80 -8.64 -7.51
N VAL A 29 -2.92 -9.24 -6.72
CA VAL A 29 -2.50 -10.65 -6.86
C VAL A 29 -3.52 -11.59 -6.19
N ASN A 30 -4.72 -11.60 -6.77
CA ASN A 30 -5.94 -12.17 -6.17
C ASN A 30 -6.28 -13.59 -6.65
N SER A 31 -5.37 -14.29 -7.30
CA SER A 31 -5.61 -15.67 -7.76
C SER A 31 -4.36 -16.53 -7.70
N ARG A 32 -4.50 -17.87 -7.72
CA ARG A 32 -3.35 -18.78 -7.76
C ARG A 32 -2.43 -18.50 -8.95
N SER A 33 -3.01 -18.21 -10.11
CA SER A 33 -2.24 -17.92 -11.33
C SER A 33 -1.40 -16.66 -11.18
N ARG A 34 -2.02 -15.57 -10.69
CA ARG A 34 -1.33 -14.30 -10.44
C ARG A 34 -0.27 -14.45 -9.37
N LEU A 35 -0.53 -15.20 -8.31
CA LEU A 35 0.46 -15.46 -7.26
C LEU A 35 1.67 -16.22 -7.82
N THR A 36 1.44 -17.23 -8.66
CA THR A 36 2.51 -17.97 -9.33
C THR A 36 3.38 -17.05 -10.20
N GLU A 37 2.74 -16.15 -10.95
CA GLU A 37 3.43 -15.14 -11.76
C GLU A 37 4.26 -14.18 -10.89
N ALA A 38 3.69 -13.62 -9.82
CA ALA A 38 4.36 -12.67 -8.94
C ALA A 38 5.56 -13.29 -8.19
N LEU A 39 5.44 -14.56 -7.77
CA LEU A 39 6.50 -15.29 -7.07
C LEU A 39 7.70 -15.61 -7.97
N THR A 40 7.44 -15.92 -9.25
CA THR A 40 8.49 -16.22 -10.25
C THR A 40 9.03 -14.97 -10.93
N GLY A 41 8.31 -13.86 -10.86
CA GLY A 41 8.67 -12.58 -11.45
C GLY A 41 9.70 -11.76 -10.67
N PRO A 42 10.12 -10.62 -11.24
CA PRO A 42 11.13 -9.73 -10.68
C PRO A 42 10.60 -8.81 -9.57
N THR A 43 9.36 -9.00 -9.14
CA THR A 43 8.67 -8.17 -8.13
C THR A 43 9.33 -8.27 -6.76
N HIS A 44 9.30 -7.20 -5.96
CA HIS A 44 9.77 -7.19 -4.57
C HIS A 44 8.59 -7.34 -3.59
N MET A 45 7.53 -6.56 -3.78
CA MET A 45 6.33 -6.54 -2.96
C MET A 45 5.12 -7.11 -3.70
N ILE A 46 4.40 -8.03 -3.08
CA ILE A 46 3.17 -8.59 -3.62
C ILE A 46 2.00 -8.02 -2.84
N GLU A 47 1.11 -7.32 -3.55
CA GLU A 47 -0.11 -6.75 -3.01
C GLU A 47 -1.30 -7.62 -3.41
N ALA A 48 -2.21 -7.87 -2.48
CA ALA A 48 -3.44 -8.61 -2.72
C ALA A 48 -4.59 -8.06 -1.86
N ASP A 49 -5.77 -8.03 -2.47
CA ASP A 49 -7.00 -7.55 -1.85
C ASP A 49 -7.62 -8.65 -0.99
N VAL A 50 -8.09 -8.31 0.21
CA VAL A 50 -8.64 -9.26 1.18
C VAL A 50 -10.10 -8.94 1.48
N VAL A 51 -10.96 -9.93 1.27
CA VAL A 51 -12.37 -9.93 1.69
C VAL A 51 -12.71 -11.20 2.45
N LEU A 52 -13.82 -11.18 3.19
CA LEU A 52 -14.40 -12.40 3.76
C LEU A 52 -15.25 -13.09 2.69
N ARG A 53 -15.04 -14.40 2.51
CA ARG A 53 -15.78 -15.20 1.51
C ARG A 53 -17.31 -15.01 1.65
N GLY A 54 -17.98 -14.83 0.52
CA GLY A 54 -19.43 -14.61 0.45
C GLY A 54 -20.26 -15.82 0.85
N ARG A 55 -19.70 -17.02 0.78
CA ARG A 55 -20.35 -18.32 1.09
C ARG A 55 -19.58 -19.08 2.17
N ASP A 56 -20.21 -20.12 2.72
CA ASP A 56 -19.54 -21.03 3.64
C ASP A 56 -18.49 -21.90 2.94
N PRO A 57 -17.32 -22.14 3.58
CA PRO A 57 -16.91 -21.58 4.87
C PRO A 57 -16.56 -20.08 4.77
N LYS A 58 -16.98 -19.29 5.78
CA LYS A 58 -16.62 -17.88 5.93
C LYS A 58 -15.14 -17.74 6.33
N GLU A 59 -14.29 -17.51 5.35
CA GLU A 59 -12.83 -17.37 5.54
C GLU A 59 -12.27 -16.21 4.71
N PRO A 60 -11.12 -15.62 5.09
CA PRO A 60 -10.46 -14.61 4.27
C PRO A 60 -9.94 -15.19 2.96
N ILE A 61 -10.21 -14.49 1.87
CA ILE A 61 -9.83 -14.86 0.51
C ILE A 61 -9.19 -13.67 -0.20
N MET A 62 -8.40 -13.97 -1.24
CA MET A 62 -7.82 -12.91 -2.06
C MET A 62 -8.81 -12.51 -3.17
N ALA A 63 -9.52 -11.40 -2.99
CA ALA A 63 -10.47 -10.88 -3.97
C ALA A 63 -10.71 -9.39 -3.78
N HIS A 64 -11.02 -8.72 -4.90
CA HIS A 64 -11.42 -7.31 -4.92
C HIS A 64 -12.92 -7.24 -5.23
N PRO A 65 -13.73 -6.45 -4.50
CA PRO A 65 -15.14 -6.22 -4.85
C PRO A 65 -15.31 -5.79 -6.33
N PRO A 66 -16.34 -6.27 -7.04
CA PRO A 66 -17.53 -6.95 -6.53
C PRO A 66 -17.36 -8.47 -6.31
N ASP A 67 -16.16 -9.02 -6.54
CA ASP A 67 -15.93 -10.44 -6.34
C ASP A 67 -16.03 -10.79 -4.84
N THR A 68 -16.90 -11.75 -4.53
CA THR A 68 -17.10 -12.27 -3.16
C THR A 68 -16.53 -13.66 -2.98
N ASP A 69 -15.87 -14.20 -4.00
CA ASP A 69 -15.27 -15.53 -4.00
C ASP A 69 -13.94 -15.49 -4.77
N SER A 70 -13.03 -16.38 -4.42
CA SER A 70 -11.74 -16.53 -5.11
C SER A 70 -11.32 -17.98 -5.12
N ASP A 71 -10.49 -18.32 -6.11
CA ASP A 71 -9.86 -19.61 -6.17
C ASP A 71 -8.87 -19.79 -5.01
N ILE A 72 -8.26 -18.72 -4.48
CA ILE A 72 -7.24 -18.78 -3.44
C ILE A 72 -7.69 -18.14 -2.12
N THR A 73 -7.49 -18.86 -1.01
CA THR A 73 -7.66 -18.33 0.35
C THR A 73 -6.46 -17.48 0.77
N LEU A 74 -6.64 -16.58 1.74
CA LEU A 74 -5.52 -15.88 2.37
C LEU A 74 -4.51 -16.86 2.96
N LYS A 75 -4.99 -17.94 3.61
CA LYS A 75 -4.13 -18.96 4.20
C LYS A 75 -3.24 -19.62 3.14
N GLU A 76 -3.81 -20.13 2.06
CA GLU A 76 -3.03 -20.73 0.96
C GLU A 76 -2.04 -19.73 0.35
N TRP A 77 -2.47 -18.47 0.18
CA TRP A 77 -1.60 -17.41 -0.33
C TRP A 77 -0.41 -17.16 0.61
N LEU A 78 -0.66 -17.02 1.91
CA LEU A 78 0.38 -16.86 2.94
C LEU A 78 1.34 -18.05 2.97
N GLU A 79 0.85 -19.29 2.82
CA GLU A 79 1.68 -20.50 2.81
C GLU A 79 2.66 -20.48 1.63
N LYS A 80 2.25 -19.96 0.48
CA LYS A 80 3.09 -19.86 -0.72
C LYS A 80 4.13 -18.76 -0.61
N VAL A 81 3.79 -17.60 -0.03
CA VAL A 81 4.77 -16.50 0.15
C VAL A 81 5.72 -16.75 1.32
N LYS A 82 5.35 -17.57 2.32
CA LYS A 82 6.12 -17.85 3.56
C LYS A 82 7.52 -18.45 3.34
N GLY A 83 7.88 -18.84 2.12
CA GLY A 83 9.23 -19.32 1.76
C GLY A 83 9.99 -18.41 0.81
N CYS A 84 9.41 -17.29 0.38
CA CYS A 84 9.98 -16.42 -0.63
C CYS A 84 10.57 -15.15 0.00
N SER A 85 11.54 -14.52 -0.68
CA SER A 85 12.10 -13.23 -0.25
C SER A 85 11.23 -12.03 -0.64
N LYS A 86 9.93 -12.26 -0.88
CA LYS A 86 9.00 -11.22 -1.27
C LYS A 86 8.40 -10.56 -0.03
N GLY A 87 8.18 -9.26 -0.08
CA GLY A 87 7.34 -8.58 0.89
C GLY A 87 5.85 -8.70 0.55
N ILE A 88 5.01 -8.49 1.54
CA ILE A 88 3.56 -8.72 1.51
C ILE A 88 2.86 -7.39 1.79
N LYS A 89 1.86 -7.05 0.99
CA LYS A 89 0.89 -5.99 1.28
C LYS A 89 -0.52 -6.55 1.19
N LEU A 90 -1.26 -6.53 2.29
CA LEU A 90 -2.65 -7.01 2.32
C LEU A 90 -3.61 -5.82 2.34
N ASP A 91 -4.41 -5.67 1.30
CA ASP A 91 -5.38 -4.59 1.15
C ASP A 91 -6.79 -5.00 1.57
N PHE A 92 -7.18 -4.64 2.79
CA PHE A 92 -8.47 -5.01 3.36
C PHE A 92 -9.61 -4.20 2.75
N LYS A 93 -10.53 -4.90 2.09
CA LYS A 93 -11.74 -4.31 1.48
C LYS A 93 -13.01 -4.51 2.32
N SER A 94 -12.91 -5.22 3.43
CA SER A 94 -14.04 -5.49 4.34
C SER A 94 -13.55 -5.65 5.79
N MET A 95 -14.30 -5.10 6.74
CA MET A 95 -13.97 -5.17 8.17
C MET A 95 -14.03 -6.60 8.70
N GLU A 96 -14.95 -7.41 8.17
CA GLU A 96 -15.21 -8.78 8.57
C GLU A 96 -14.02 -9.71 8.28
N ALA A 97 -13.15 -9.33 7.34
CA ALA A 97 -11.95 -10.08 7.01
C ALA A 97 -10.76 -9.76 7.92
N VAL A 98 -10.76 -8.61 8.61
CA VAL A 98 -9.58 -8.08 9.30
C VAL A 98 -9.15 -9.01 10.44
N VAL A 99 -10.04 -9.27 11.40
CA VAL A 99 -9.71 -10.09 12.59
C VAL A 99 -9.31 -11.52 12.20
N PRO A 100 -10.06 -12.26 11.35
CA PRO A 100 -9.65 -13.59 10.95
C PRO A 100 -8.30 -13.60 10.19
N SER A 101 -7.99 -12.55 9.44
CA SER A 101 -6.71 -12.43 8.74
C SER A 101 -5.54 -12.14 9.68
N VAL A 102 -5.74 -11.31 10.70
CA VAL A 102 -4.71 -11.04 11.73
C VAL A 102 -4.35 -12.32 12.47
N VAL A 103 -5.34 -13.16 12.84
CA VAL A 103 -5.10 -14.47 13.45
C VAL A 103 -4.21 -15.34 12.55
N LEU A 104 -4.51 -15.41 11.24
CA LEU A 104 -3.68 -16.16 10.29
C LEU A 104 -2.26 -15.59 10.17
N LEU A 105 -2.10 -14.26 10.16
CA LEU A 105 -0.78 -13.62 10.12
C LEU A 105 0.05 -13.96 11.36
N GLU A 106 -0.54 -13.92 12.55
CA GLU A 106 0.12 -14.26 13.82
C GLU A 106 0.55 -15.73 13.86
N GLU A 107 -0.29 -16.64 13.36
CA GLU A 107 0.05 -18.07 13.26
C GLU A 107 1.17 -18.34 12.24
N MET A 108 1.17 -17.61 11.13
CA MET A 108 1.98 -17.96 9.98
C MET A 108 3.31 -17.20 9.88
N LEU A 109 3.42 -16.00 10.43
CA LEU A 109 4.61 -15.13 10.29
C LEU A 109 5.49 -15.11 11.55
N THR A 110 5.62 -16.23 12.26
CA THR A 110 6.45 -16.39 13.48
C THR A 110 7.98 -16.49 13.21
N GLY A 111 8.47 -16.07 12.05
CA GLY A 111 9.87 -16.25 11.60
C GLY A 111 10.52 -14.95 11.10
N PRO A 112 11.79 -14.96 10.63
CA PRO A 112 12.49 -13.75 10.20
C PRO A 112 11.68 -12.99 9.14
N SER A 113 11.38 -11.75 9.48
CA SER A 113 10.26 -10.98 8.94
C SER A 113 10.53 -10.50 7.52
N CYS A 114 9.81 -11.07 6.55
CA CYS A 114 9.62 -10.36 5.29
C CYS A 114 8.88 -9.04 5.56
N PRO A 115 9.04 -8.02 4.70
CA PRO A 115 8.28 -6.78 4.85
C PRO A 115 6.77 -7.08 4.85
N LEU A 116 6.07 -6.65 5.90
CA LEU A 116 4.62 -6.82 6.05
C LEU A 116 3.94 -5.46 6.06
N TRP A 117 3.04 -5.26 5.11
CA TRP A 117 2.27 -4.04 4.93
C TRP A 117 0.78 -4.36 5.06
N ILE A 118 0.07 -3.58 5.87
CA ILE A 118 -1.34 -3.77 6.16
C ILE A 118 -2.08 -2.55 5.66
N ASN A 119 -2.80 -2.71 4.55
CA ASN A 119 -3.45 -1.63 3.83
C ASN A 119 -4.96 -1.58 4.11
N ALA A 120 -5.48 -0.36 4.26
CA ALA A 120 -6.92 -0.11 4.24
C ALA A 120 -7.23 1.35 3.91
N ASP A 121 -8.31 1.56 3.18
CA ASP A 121 -8.94 2.87 3.05
C ASP A 121 -9.85 3.14 4.25
N ILE A 122 -9.39 3.99 5.17
CA ILE A 122 -10.08 4.26 6.45
C ILE A 122 -10.79 5.62 6.50
N LEU A 123 -10.55 6.48 5.51
CA LEU A 123 -11.20 7.79 5.39
C LEU A 123 -11.81 8.00 4.01
N SER A 124 -12.80 8.88 3.90
CA SER A 124 -13.34 9.30 2.61
C SER A 124 -12.40 10.32 1.96
N GLY A 125 -12.06 10.08 0.69
CA GLY A 125 -11.15 10.91 -0.09
C GLY A 125 -11.83 11.55 -1.31
N PRO A 126 -11.04 12.19 -2.18
CA PRO A 126 -11.56 12.87 -3.36
C PRO A 126 -12.24 11.89 -4.31
N GLY A 127 -13.47 12.22 -4.73
CA GLY A 127 -14.24 11.39 -5.66
C GLY A 127 -14.66 10.01 -5.14
N GLY A 128 -14.30 9.66 -3.90
CA GLY A 128 -14.58 8.36 -3.30
C GLY A 128 -16.07 8.10 -3.13
N LYS A 129 -16.53 6.95 -3.63
CA LYS A 129 -17.93 6.48 -3.46
C LYS A 129 -18.06 5.29 -2.52
N ALA A 130 -16.97 4.54 -2.33
CA ALA A 130 -16.95 3.41 -1.42
C ALA A 130 -17.00 3.90 0.04
N THR A 131 -17.63 3.10 0.90
CA THR A 131 -17.62 3.33 2.34
C THR A 131 -16.25 2.91 2.88
N PRO A 132 -15.50 3.79 3.56
CA PRO A 132 -14.23 3.44 4.18
C PRO A 132 -14.42 2.41 5.31
N LEU A 133 -13.36 1.67 5.61
CA LEU A 133 -13.30 0.84 6.82
C LEU A 133 -13.30 1.75 8.05
N GLU A 134 -13.92 1.30 9.15
CA GLU A 134 -13.98 2.10 10.37
C GLU A 134 -12.57 2.22 11.00
N PRO A 135 -12.02 3.44 11.15
CA PRO A 135 -10.63 3.64 11.55
C PRO A 135 -10.26 2.97 12.88
N GLN A 136 -11.08 3.14 13.92
CA GLN A 136 -10.70 2.72 15.27
C GLN A 136 -10.75 1.20 15.41
N ALA A 137 -11.74 0.55 14.82
CA ALA A 137 -11.87 -0.89 14.77
C ALA A 137 -10.74 -1.52 13.95
N PHE A 138 -10.40 -0.94 12.78
CA PHE A 138 -9.28 -1.41 11.97
C PHE A 138 -7.96 -1.32 12.74
N LEU A 139 -7.63 -0.14 13.27
CA LEU A 139 -6.39 0.10 14.02
C LEU A 139 -6.30 -0.74 15.29
N SER A 140 -7.43 -0.96 15.98
CA SER A 140 -7.48 -1.83 17.16
C SER A 140 -7.20 -3.29 16.79
N ALA A 141 -7.74 -3.77 15.68
CA ALA A 141 -7.57 -5.15 15.23
C ALA A 141 -6.13 -5.45 14.80
N VAL A 142 -5.45 -4.50 14.15
CA VAL A 142 -4.08 -4.70 13.65
C VAL A 142 -3.00 -4.33 14.68
N ARG A 143 -3.39 -3.86 15.87
CA ARG A 143 -2.46 -3.40 16.93
C ARG A 143 -1.54 -4.52 17.45
N THR A 144 -1.97 -5.77 17.38
CA THR A 144 -1.21 -6.92 17.87
C THR A 144 -0.10 -7.36 16.92
N LEU A 145 -0.14 -6.88 15.67
CA LEU A 145 0.89 -7.16 14.68
C LEU A 145 2.24 -6.58 15.12
N PRO A 146 3.36 -7.11 14.59
CA PRO A 146 4.69 -6.63 14.94
C PRO A 146 4.83 -5.12 14.71
N THR A 147 5.52 -4.43 15.62
CA THR A 147 5.69 -2.96 15.57
C THR A 147 6.41 -2.45 14.32
N HIS A 148 7.03 -3.34 13.56
CA HIS A 148 7.69 -3.05 12.30
C HIS A 148 6.82 -3.27 11.06
N ALA A 149 5.61 -3.83 11.23
CA ALA A 149 4.63 -3.88 10.15
C ALA A 149 4.26 -2.44 9.75
N VAL A 150 4.22 -2.18 8.45
CA VAL A 150 3.87 -0.87 7.90
C VAL A 150 2.36 -0.78 7.77
N LEU A 151 1.75 0.24 8.35
CA LEU A 151 0.33 0.53 8.10
C LEU A 151 0.23 1.39 6.84
N SER A 152 -0.42 0.88 5.81
CA SER A 152 -0.65 1.56 4.54
C SER A 152 -2.07 2.13 4.54
N LEU A 153 -2.23 3.35 5.06
CA LEU A 153 -3.53 3.94 5.33
C LEU A 153 -3.94 4.88 4.21
N GLY A 154 -5.11 4.64 3.64
CA GLY A 154 -5.61 5.34 2.47
C GLY A 154 -6.92 6.05 2.69
N TRP A 155 -7.39 6.63 1.59
CA TRP A 155 -8.73 7.16 1.48
C TRP A 155 -9.47 6.46 0.35
N THR A 156 -10.76 6.24 0.52
CA THR A 156 -11.59 5.85 -0.63
C THR A 156 -11.55 6.98 -1.65
N THR A 157 -11.16 6.66 -2.88
CA THR A 157 -10.97 7.66 -3.94
C THR A 157 -11.75 7.28 -5.19
N GLY A 158 -11.99 8.27 -6.03
CA GLY A 158 -12.56 8.06 -7.35
C GLY A 158 -11.91 8.99 -8.35
N TRP A 159 -11.85 8.52 -9.59
CA TRP A 159 -11.37 9.27 -10.72
C TRP A 159 -12.37 9.13 -11.87
N THR A 160 -12.57 10.19 -12.64
CA THR A 160 -13.46 10.19 -13.81
C THR A 160 -12.77 10.83 -15.01
N ALA A 161 -12.71 10.11 -16.12
CA ALA A 161 -12.07 10.55 -17.35
C ALA A 161 -12.69 11.85 -17.88
N GLY A 162 -11.83 12.78 -18.30
CA GLY A 162 -12.25 14.06 -18.88
C GLY A 162 -12.86 15.06 -17.89
N MET A 163 -12.90 14.73 -16.59
CA MET A 163 -13.32 15.66 -15.54
C MET A 163 -12.11 16.24 -14.81
N ASP A 164 -12.32 17.41 -14.19
CA ASP A 164 -11.38 17.95 -13.21
C ASP A 164 -11.52 17.14 -11.91
N ASN A 165 -10.50 16.33 -11.61
CA ASN A 165 -10.49 15.44 -10.47
C ASN A 165 -9.78 16.13 -9.30
N ALA A 166 -10.56 16.53 -8.28
CA ALA A 166 -10.01 17.21 -7.11
C ALA A 166 -8.94 16.37 -6.40
N GLY A 167 -7.90 17.05 -5.90
CA GLY A 167 -6.86 16.44 -5.07
C GLY A 167 -7.27 16.25 -3.62
N TYR A 168 -6.36 15.67 -2.83
CA TYR A 168 -6.48 15.54 -1.38
C TYR A 168 -6.50 16.92 -0.74
N SER A 169 -7.56 17.24 0.00
CA SER A 169 -7.73 18.54 0.67
C SER A 169 -7.00 18.62 2.01
N TRP A 170 -6.83 19.84 2.54
CA TRP A 170 -6.30 20.08 3.88
C TRP A 170 -7.08 19.35 4.98
N ASN A 171 -8.41 19.32 4.89
CA ASN A 171 -9.24 18.64 5.89
C ASN A 171 -9.02 17.12 5.83
N MET A 172 -8.85 16.56 4.64
CA MET A 172 -8.60 15.12 4.46
C MET A 172 -7.26 14.71 5.07
N VAL A 173 -6.18 15.45 4.79
CA VAL A 173 -4.85 15.12 5.32
C VAL A 173 -4.73 15.36 6.82
N ARG A 174 -5.42 16.37 7.37
CA ARG A 174 -5.46 16.61 8.82
C ARG A 174 -6.21 15.51 9.56
N GLY A 175 -7.36 15.06 9.03
CA GLY A 175 -8.08 13.94 9.62
C GLY A 175 -7.25 12.65 9.65
N MET A 176 -6.47 12.39 8.60
CA MET A 176 -5.54 11.25 8.59
C MET A 176 -4.41 11.43 9.60
N GLU A 177 -3.83 12.62 9.70
CA GLU A 177 -2.78 12.92 10.68
C GLU A 177 -3.28 12.73 12.12
N GLU A 178 -4.48 13.22 12.45
CA GLU A 178 -5.09 13.09 13.77
C GLU A 178 -5.25 11.62 14.18
N ILE A 179 -5.67 10.76 13.25
CA ILE A 179 -5.77 9.31 13.47
C ILE A 179 -4.38 8.68 13.66
N CYS A 180 -3.40 9.14 12.88
CA CYS A 180 -2.10 8.48 12.81
C CYS A 180 -1.12 8.93 13.88
N ARG A 181 -1.26 10.14 14.45
CA ARG A 181 -0.29 10.80 15.33
C ARG A 181 0.30 9.90 16.40
N ASP A 182 -0.57 9.20 17.12
CA ASP A 182 -0.20 8.40 18.30
C ASP A 182 0.18 6.95 17.96
N LEU A 183 0.19 6.58 16.68
CA LEU A 183 0.61 5.25 16.24
C LEU A 183 2.13 5.09 16.39
N ASN A 184 2.57 3.91 16.81
CA ASN A 184 3.99 3.56 16.90
C ASN A 184 4.54 2.91 15.62
N HIS A 185 3.65 2.38 14.77
CA HIS A 185 4.02 1.74 13.50
C HIS A 185 4.56 2.76 12.49
N PRO A 186 5.45 2.36 11.56
CA PRO A 186 5.64 3.08 10.31
C PRO A 186 4.30 3.22 9.58
N VAL A 187 4.05 4.38 8.96
CA VAL A 187 2.82 4.64 8.22
C VAL A 187 3.18 5.13 6.84
N THR A 188 2.65 4.46 5.82
CA THR A 188 2.62 4.99 4.47
C THR A 188 1.20 5.42 4.14
N PHE A 189 1.04 6.55 3.45
CA PHE A 189 -0.26 7.00 2.99
C PHE A 189 -0.50 6.56 1.55
N ALA A 190 -1.51 5.72 1.34
CA ALA A 190 -1.88 5.24 0.01
C ALA A 190 -2.59 6.36 -0.76
N VAL A 191 -1.93 6.88 -1.80
CA VAL A 191 -2.41 8.02 -2.59
C VAL A 191 -2.52 7.66 -4.07
N ARG A 192 -3.61 8.07 -4.71
CA ARG A 192 -3.85 7.80 -6.13
C ARG A 192 -3.09 8.79 -7.01
N ALA A 193 -2.29 8.28 -7.94
CA ALA A 193 -1.42 9.05 -8.83
C ALA A 193 -2.17 10.18 -9.57
N ALA A 194 -3.35 9.88 -10.10
CA ALA A 194 -4.18 10.81 -10.86
C ALA A 194 -4.68 12.04 -10.08
N LEU A 195 -4.53 12.04 -8.75
CA LEU A 195 -4.97 13.15 -7.89
C LEU A 195 -3.79 14.02 -7.41
N LEU A 196 -2.55 13.62 -7.70
CA LEU A 196 -1.37 14.22 -7.09
C LEU A 196 -1.02 15.62 -7.62
N ALA A 197 -1.40 15.94 -8.85
CA ALA A 197 -1.23 17.27 -9.43
C ALA A 197 -1.85 18.38 -8.55
N HIS A 198 -2.98 18.07 -7.89
CA HIS A 198 -3.75 19.01 -7.06
C HIS A 198 -3.53 18.83 -5.55
N SER A 199 -2.55 18.00 -5.14
CA SER A 199 -2.43 17.55 -3.74
C SER A 199 -1.09 17.89 -3.07
N LEU A 200 -0.19 18.57 -3.78
CA LEU A 200 1.20 18.72 -3.33
C LEU A 200 1.33 19.44 -1.97
N PRO A 201 0.73 20.64 -1.74
CA PRO A 201 0.85 21.30 -0.45
C PRO A 201 0.31 20.50 0.76
N PRO A 202 -0.93 19.94 0.73
CA PRO A 202 -1.45 19.20 1.87
C PRO A 202 -0.70 17.89 2.14
N LEU A 203 -0.32 17.13 1.10
CA LEU A 203 0.48 15.91 1.27
C LEU A 203 1.91 16.21 1.74
N THR A 204 2.49 17.33 1.28
CA THR A 204 3.79 17.78 1.77
C THR A 204 3.76 18.07 3.26
N TRP A 205 2.75 18.80 3.71
CA TRP A 205 2.55 19.05 5.14
C TRP A 205 2.39 17.75 5.91
N LEU A 206 1.59 16.79 5.41
CA LEU A 206 1.37 15.51 6.07
C LEU A 206 2.68 14.76 6.29
N LEU A 207 3.53 14.66 5.27
CA LEU A 207 4.85 14.02 5.40
C LEU A 207 5.79 14.74 6.37
N GLN A 208 5.63 16.03 6.61
CA GLN A 208 6.47 16.76 7.57
C GLN A 208 6.12 16.47 9.03
N GLN A 209 4.96 15.87 9.31
CA GLN A 209 4.49 15.66 10.69
C GLN A 209 5.25 14.57 11.44
N ALA A 210 5.78 13.57 10.74
CA ALA A 210 6.63 12.56 11.35
C ALA A 210 7.61 11.94 10.35
N HIS A 211 8.82 11.62 10.81
CA HIS A 211 9.83 10.95 10.00
C HIS A 211 9.44 9.52 9.58
N ARG A 212 8.47 8.92 10.28
CA ARG A 212 7.94 7.58 10.00
C ARG A 212 6.85 7.57 8.92
N TYR A 213 6.50 8.74 8.39
CA TYR A 213 5.48 8.90 7.36
C TYR A 213 6.10 8.82 5.96
N THR A 214 5.49 8.03 5.09
CA THR A 214 5.84 7.87 3.67
C THR A 214 4.59 7.96 2.80
N LEU A 215 4.74 8.00 1.48
CA LEU A 215 3.62 7.84 0.53
C LEU A 215 3.79 6.56 -0.26
N THR A 216 2.67 5.93 -0.60
CA THR A 216 2.60 4.89 -1.62
C THR A 216 1.67 5.37 -2.71
N VAL A 217 2.27 5.75 -3.84
CA VAL A 217 1.56 6.21 -5.02
C VAL A 217 1.08 4.99 -5.80
N TRP A 218 -0.22 4.86 -6.00
CA TRP A 218 -0.85 3.78 -6.76
C TRP A 218 -1.71 4.32 -7.90
N THR A 219 -2.03 3.49 -8.88
CA THR A 219 -2.91 3.86 -10.01
C THR A 219 -3.92 2.76 -10.29
N GLY A 220 -5.16 3.15 -10.58
CA GLY A 220 -6.17 2.24 -11.12
C GLY A 220 -5.92 1.92 -12.60
N GLN A 221 -6.55 0.86 -13.10
CA GLN A 221 -6.42 0.40 -14.49
C GLN A 221 -6.87 1.45 -15.51
N GLU A 222 -7.93 2.20 -15.18
CA GLU A 222 -8.53 3.22 -16.06
C GLU A 222 -8.00 4.63 -15.78
N ASP A 223 -7.22 4.81 -14.71
CA ASP A 223 -6.70 6.12 -14.33
C ASP A 223 -5.72 6.63 -15.40
N THR A 224 -5.83 7.92 -15.74
CA THR A 224 -4.79 8.60 -16.50
C THR A 224 -4.16 9.70 -15.66
N PHE A 225 -2.83 9.80 -15.73
CA PHE A 225 -2.05 10.81 -15.04
C PHE A 225 -0.76 11.12 -15.81
N ILE A 226 -0.18 12.29 -15.54
CA ILE A 226 1.06 12.73 -16.17
C ILE A 226 2.20 12.46 -15.19
N LEU A 227 3.25 11.78 -15.65
CA LEU A 227 4.37 11.40 -14.78
C LEU A 227 5.07 12.62 -14.17
N GLN A 228 5.12 13.73 -14.90
CA GLN A 228 5.70 15.00 -14.47
C GLN A 228 5.03 15.53 -13.18
N ASP A 229 3.76 15.21 -12.93
CA ASP A 229 3.05 15.61 -11.71
C ASP A 229 3.60 14.90 -10.46
N LEU A 230 4.34 13.80 -10.63
CA LEU A 230 4.96 13.04 -9.54
C LEU A 230 6.36 13.56 -9.20
N LEU A 231 7.01 14.30 -10.11
CA LEU A 231 8.39 14.79 -9.93
C LEU A 231 8.56 15.75 -8.74
N PRO A 232 7.62 16.67 -8.44
CA PRO A 232 7.75 17.52 -7.25
C PRO A 232 7.82 16.73 -5.95
N TYR A 233 7.09 15.61 -5.84
CA TYR A 233 7.17 14.72 -4.68
C TYR A 233 8.53 14.03 -4.61
N ARG A 234 9.02 13.51 -5.75
CA ARG A 234 10.33 12.86 -5.80
C ARG A 234 11.47 13.81 -5.44
N LYS A 235 11.41 15.09 -5.87
CA LYS A 235 12.45 16.08 -5.59
C LYS A 235 12.34 16.72 -4.20
N GLY A 236 11.13 16.79 -3.66
CA GLY A 236 10.85 17.48 -2.40
C GLY A 236 11.08 16.63 -1.15
N PHE A 237 11.23 15.32 -1.28
CA PHE A 237 11.42 14.38 -0.18
C PHE A 237 12.59 13.44 -0.44
N ASP A 238 13.20 12.95 0.64
CA ASP A 238 14.18 11.88 0.55
C ASP A 238 13.65 10.69 -0.27
N VAL A 239 14.48 10.14 -1.16
CA VAL A 239 14.12 9.05 -2.09
C VAL A 239 13.58 7.80 -1.40
N SER A 240 13.85 7.62 -0.10
CA SER A 240 13.30 6.51 0.69
C SER A 240 11.84 6.69 1.10
N ARG A 241 11.22 7.85 0.84
CA ARG A 241 9.90 8.20 1.40
C ARG A 241 8.71 8.05 0.46
N ILE A 242 8.93 7.82 -0.83
CA ILE A 242 7.86 7.77 -1.83
C ILE A 242 7.95 6.46 -2.63
N TYR A 243 7.06 5.52 -2.34
CA TYR A 243 6.90 4.27 -3.08
C TYR A 243 5.96 4.45 -4.26
N TYR A 244 6.21 3.69 -5.31
CA TYR A 244 5.43 3.74 -6.55
C TYR A 244 4.93 2.35 -6.91
N ASP A 245 3.70 2.05 -6.47
CA ASP A 245 2.90 0.89 -6.89
C ASP A 245 2.27 1.20 -8.26
N LEU A 246 3.15 1.33 -9.27
CA LEU A 246 2.83 1.74 -10.63
C LEU A 246 3.36 0.71 -11.64
N PRO A 247 2.77 0.63 -12.85
CA PRO A 247 3.34 -0.14 -13.95
C PRO A 247 4.83 0.11 -14.17
N ASP A 248 5.56 -0.95 -14.53
CA ASP A 248 7.03 -0.93 -14.62
C ASP A 248 7.58 0.15 -15.57
N SER A 249 6.88 0.46 -16.66
CA SER A 249 7.28 1.51 -17.60
C SER A 249 7.35 2.88 -16.92
N GLN A 250 6.32 3.26 -16.17
CA GLN A 250 6.22 4.53 -15.46
C GLN A 250 7.21 4.60 -14.28
N ARG A 251 7.33 3.51 -13.52
CA ARG A 251 8.26 3.43 -12.39
C ARG A 251 9.72 3.53 -12.83
N THR A 252 10.07 2.89 -13.94
CA THR A 252 11.45 2.95 -14.49
C THR A 252 11.83 4.37 -14.86
N GLU A 253 10.95 5.12 -15.51
CA GLU A 253 11.17 6.53 -15.86
C GLU A 253 11.37 7.41 -14.61
N LEU A 254 10.60 7.18 -13.54
CA LEU A 254 10.80 7.88 -12.25
C LEU A 254 12.14 7.56 -11.63
N SER A 255 12.55 6.28 -11.62
CA SER A 255 13.83 5.86 -11.03
C SER A 255 15.05 6.44 -11.75
N MET A 256 14.93 6.70 -13.06
CA MET A 256 15.97 7.31 -13.89
C MET A 256 16.02 8.83 -13.79
N THR A 257 14.97 9.47 -13.28
CA THR A 257 14.95 10.92 -13.12
C THR A 257 15.91 11.31 -11.98
N PRO A 258 16.94 12.13 -12.24
CA PRO A 258 17.90 12.54 -11.22
C PRO A 258 17.18 13.20 -10.03
N HIS A 259 17.50 12.74 -8.83
CA HIS A 259 17.22 13.50 -7.62
C HIS A 259 18.36 14.52 -7.50
N ASP A 260 18.06 15.79 -7.69
CA ASP A 260 19.02 16.85 -7.44
C ASP A 260 19.30 16.84 -5.93
N ASN A 261 20.49 16.40 -5.53
CA ASN A 261 20.93 16.51 -4.14
C ASN A 261 21.19 18.00 -3.87
N ASN A 262 20.29 18.66 -3.17
CA ASN A 262 20.57 19.96 -2.55
C ASN A 262 21.15 19.75 -1.16
#